data_AF-A0A100WEG9-F1
#
_entry.id   AF-A0A100WEG9-F1
#
_cell.length_a   1.000
_cell.length_b   1.000
_cell.length_c   1.000
_cell.angle_alpha   90.00
_cell.angle_beta   90.00
_cell.angle_gamma   90.00
#
_symmetry.space_group_name_H-M   'P 1'
#
loop_
_entity.id
_entity.type
_entity.pdbx_description
1 polymer ?
#
loop_
_entity_poly.entity_id
_entity_poly.type
_entity_poly.pdbx_seq_one_letter_code
_entity_poly.pdbx_strand_id
1 'polypeptide(L)' 'MYVQRLQVPPAYAGPDLYLDAPAVGVARLYAQFAADLRDGTADAPDFAVALDRHRVLEAITQAAETGHRQHL' A
#
# COMPACT_ATOMS: atom_id res chain seq x y z
N MET A 1 -4.89 9.47 26.36
CA MET A 1 -4.89 9.25 24.90
C MET A 1 -4.81 7.74 24.67
N TYR A 2 -5.88 7.11 24.19
CA TYR A 2 -5.88 5.66 23.91
C TYR A 2 -5.36 5.43 22.50
N VAL A 3 -4.28 4.65 22.38
CA VAL A 3 -3.80 4.15 21.08
C VAL A 3 -4.52 2.85 20.76
N GLN A 4 -5.32 2.85 19.70
CA GLN A 4 -5.93 1.62 19.18
C GLN A 4 -4.96 0.95 18.21
N ARG A 5 -4.54 -0.28 18.50
CA ARG A 5 -3.73 -1.06 17.54
C ARG A 5 -4.61 -1.47 16.37
N LEU A 6 -4.22 -1.07 15.16
CA LEU A 6 -4.78 -1.64 13.94
C LEU A 6 -4.19 -3.03 13.72
N GLN A 7 -5.04 -4.02 13.47
CA GLN A 7 -4.59 -5.33 13.01
C GLN A 7 -4.15 -5.20 11.54
N VAL A 8 -2.99 -5.76 11.21
CA VAL A 8 -2.52 -5.80 9.81
C VAL A 8 -3.38 -6.82 9.07
N PRO A 9 -4.07 -6.45 7.99
CA PRO A 9 -4.85 -7.40 7.20
C PRO A 9 -3.97 -8.54 6.67
N PRO A 10 -4.46 -9.80 6.65
CA PRO A 10 -3.67 -10.96 6.20
C PRO A 10 -3.10 -10.83 4.78
N ALA A 11 -3.73 -10.03 3.91
CA ALA A 11 -3.21 -9.75 2.57
C ALA A 11 -1.82 -9.09 2.56
N TYR A 12 -1.46 -8.38 3.63
CA TYR A 12 -0.14 -7.77 3.81
C TYR A 12 0.89 -8.73 4.44
N ALA A 13 0.48 -9.93 4.87
CA ALA A 13 1.41 -10.93 5.35
C ALA A 13 2.22 -11.49 4.17
N GLY A 14 3.53 -11.24 4.19
CA GLY A 14 4.56 -11.79 3.30
C GLY A 14 4.54 -13.32 3.24
N PRO A 15 4.92 -14.00 2.13
CA PRO A 15 5.54 -15.31 2.31
C PRO A 15 6.76 -15.16 3.24
N ASP A 16 7.11 -16.21 3.98
CA ASP A 16 8.29 -16.27 4.84
C ASP A 16 9.56 -16.23 3.98
N LEU A 17 9.87 -15.05 3.44
CA LEU A 17 11.14 -14.73 2.84
C LEU A 17 12.08 -14.36 3.99
N TYR A 18 13.22 -15.05 4.08
CA TYR A 18 14.30 -14.69 4.99
C TYR A 18 15.01 -13.42 4.50
N LEU A 19 14.28 -12.31 4.48
CA LEU A 19 14.74 -10.99 4.05
C LEU A 19 14.30 -9.96 5.10
N ASP A 20 15.08 -8.89 5.23
CA ASP A 20 14.69 -7.75 6.07
C ASP A 20 13.40 -7.11 5.53
N ALA A 21 12.60 -6.51 6.41
CA ALA A 21 11.25 -6.05 6.10
C ALA A 21 11.12 -5.17 4.83
N PRO A 22 12.03 -4.22 4.53
CA PRO A 22 11.96 -3.46 3.27
C PRO A 22 12.17 -4.32 2.03
N ALA A 23 13.08 -5.30 2.11
CA ALA A 23 13.42 -6.18 0.99
C ALA A 23 12.29 -7.16 0.64
N VAL A 24 11.53 -7.63 1.63
CA VAL A 24 10.34 -8.49 1.43
C VAL A 24 9.30 -7.79 0.54
N GLY A 25 9.03 -6.50 0.79
CA GLY A 25 8.06 -5.73 0.00
C GLY A 25 8.49 -5.56 -1.45
N VAL A 26 9.78 -5.25 -1.67
CA VAL A 26 10.34 -5.14 -3.02
C VAL A 26 10.29 -6.48 -3.76
N ALA A 27 10.71 -7.58 -3.11
CA ALA A 27 10.70 -8.91 -3.71
C ALA A 27 9.28 -9.33 -4.14
N ARG A 28 8.27 -9.07 -3.29
CA ARG A 28 6.86 -9.33 -3.63
C ARG A 28 6.41 -8.54 -4.86
N LEU A 29 6.71 -7.24 -4.93
CA LEU A 29 6.33 -6.40 -6.06
C LEU A 29 6.91 -6.93 -7.37
N TYR A 30 8.21 -7.29 -7.38
CA TYR A 30 8.84 -7.85 -8.57
C TYR A 30 8.27 -9.22 -8.96
N ALA A 31 7.88 -10.05 -8.00
CA ALA A 31 7.20 -11.32 -8.28
C ALA A 31 5.83 -11.11 -8.95
N GLN A 32 5.06 -10.11 -8.51
CA GLN A 32 3.79 -9.74 -9.13
C GLN A 32 3.99 -9.23 -10.57
N PHE A 33 4.95 -8.32 -10.79
CA PHE A 33 5.27 -7.88 -12.15
C PHE A 33 5.67 -9.05 -13.07
N ALA A 34 6.46 -9.99 -12.56
CA ALA A 34 6.84 -11.16 -13.33
C ALA A 34 5.66 -12.09 -13.66
N ALA A 35 4.64 -12.16 -12.79
CA ALA A 35 3.40 -12.89 -13.07
C ALA A 35 2.56 -12.16 -14.12
N ASP A 36 2.35 -10.84 -13.95
CA ASP A 36 1.61 -10.00 -14.89
C ASP A 36 2.18 -10.10 -16.32
N LEU A 37 3.51 -10.08 -16.46
CA LEU A 37 4.18 -10.22 -17.75
C LEU A 37 4.08 -11.61 -18.38
N ARG A 38 4.06 -12.68 -17.57
CA ARG A 38 4.04 -14.07 -18.06
C ARG A 38 2.64 -14.58 -18.34
N ASP A 39 1.71 -14.23 -17.46
CA ASP A 39 0.39 -14.83 -17.36
C ASP A 39 -0.73 -13.86 -17.78
N GLY A 40 -0.39 -12.58 -18.02
CA GLY A 40 -1.34 -11.54 -18.40
C GLY A 40 -2.24 -11.09 -17.26
N THR A 41 -1.83 -11.31 -16.01
CA THR A 41 -2.51 -10.84 -14.80
C THR A 41 -2.30 -9.33 -14.60
N ALA A 42 -3.02 -8.76 -13.62
CA ALA A 42 -2.90 -7.35 -13.23
C ALA A 42 -2.85 -7.22 -11.69
N ASP A 43 -2.00 -8.04 -11.08
CA ASP A 43 -1.88 -8.15 -9.62
C ASP A 43 -0.92 -7.11 -9.02
N ALA A 44 0.06 -6.63 -9.81
CA ALA A 44 0.96 -5.59 -9.35
C ALA A 44 0.23 -4.24 -9.32
N PRO A 45 0.46 -3.41 -8.28
CA PRO A 45 -0.10 -2.08 -8.22
C PRO A 45 0.41 -1.20 -9.36
N ASP A 46 -0.50 -0.46 -9.98
CA ASP A 46 -0.22 0.44 -11.10
C ASP A 46 -0.27 1.92 -10.67
N PHE A 47 -0.29 2.82 -11.66
CA PHE A 47 -0.38 4.25 -11.41
C PHE A 47 -1.73 4.70 -10.85
N ALA A 48 -2.83 3.98 -11.12
CA ALA A 48 -4.11 4.29 -10.51
C ALA A 48 -4.06 4.05 -8.99
N VAL A 49 -3.45 2.94 -8.56
CA VAL A 49 -3.18 2.67 -7.14
C VAL A 49 -2.32 3.76 -6.51
N ALA A 50 -1.28 4.22 -7.22
CA ALA A 50 -0.42 5.31 -6.73
C ALA A 50 -1.18 6.65 -6.59
N LEU A 51 -2.03 6.98 -7.57
CA LEU A 51 -2.83 8.20 -7.56
C LEU A 51 -3.81 8.22 -6.38
N ASP A 52 -4.51 7.11 -6.14
CA ASP A 52 -5.44 7.02 -5.01
C ASP A 52 -4.72 7.17 -3.67
N ARG A 53 -3.51 6.61 -3.54
CA ARG A 53 -2.68 6.84 -2.35
C ARG A 53 -2.30 8.31 -2.18
N HIS A 54 -1.96 9.02 -3.25
CA HIS A 54 -1.60 10.43 -3.17
C HIS A 54 -2.81 11.31 -2.78
N ARG A 55 -4.01 11.02 -3.31
CA ARG A 55 -5.25 11.71 -2.91
C ARG A 55 -5.53 11.56 -1.41
N VAL A 56 -5.31 10.37 -0.85
CA VAL A 56 -5.46 10.15 0.60
C VAL A 56 -4.46 11.00 1.39
N LEU A 57 -3.20 11.05 0.96
CA LEU A 57 -2.18 11.88 1.63
C LEU A 57 -2.51 13.36 1.54
N GLU A 58 -2.98 13.82 0.38
CA GLU A 58 -3.44 15.19 0.18
C GLU A 58 -4.61 15.54 1.09
N ALA A 59 -5.61 14.67 1.19
CA ALA A 59 -6.75 14.86 2.10
C ALA A 59 -6.33 14.93 3.58
N ILE A 60 -5.33 14.14 3.99
CA ILE A 60 -4.76 14.21 5.35
C ILE A 60 -4.08 15.58 5.57
N THR A 61 -3.27 16.03 4.61
CA THR A 61 -2.61 17.33 4.67
C THR A 61 -3.63 18.46 4.78
N GLN A 62 -4.65 18.46 3.91
CA GLN A 62 -5.72 19.46 3.93
C GLN A 62 -6.53 19.44 5.23
N ALA A 63 -6.81 18.25 5.79
CA ALA A 63 -7.48 18.16 7.09
C ALA A 63 -6.65 18.75 8.23
N ALA A 64 -5.33 18.54 8.21
CA ALA A 64 -4.42 19.10 9.21
C ALA A 64 -4.32 20.63 9.10
N GLU A 65 -4.30 21.18 7.89
CA GLU A 65 -4.22 22.63 7.64
C GLU A 65 -5.51 23.36 8.00
N THR A 66 -6.67 22.77 7.66
CA THR A 66 -7.97 23.43 7.80
C THR A 66 -8.70 23.11 9.10
N GLY A 67 -8.33 22.02 9.78
CA GLY A 67 -9.09 21.48 10.91
C GLY A 67 -10.42 20.83 10.52
N HIS A 68 -10.69 20.64 9.22
CA HIS A 68 -11.93 20.07 8.71
C HIS A 68 -11.72 18.72 8.04
N ARG A 69 -12.69 17.81 8.20
CA ARG A 69 -12.70 16.50 7.52
C ARG A 69 -12.77 16.70 6.00
N GLN A 70 -11.90 16.03 5.28
CA GLN A 70 -11.97 15.92 3.81
C GLN A 70 -12.78 14.69 3.40
N HIS A 71 -13.50 14.80 2.29
CA HIS A 71 -14.25 13.72 1.66
C HIS A 71 -13.57 13.32 0.35
N LEU A 72 -13.26 12.04 0.20
CA LEU A 72 -12.64 11.42 -0.97
C LEU A 72 -13.68 10.60 -1.75
#